data_AF-A0A920SQU3-F1
#
_entry.id   AF-A0A920SQU3-F1
#
_cell.length_a   1.000
_cell.length_b   1.000
_cell.length_c   1.000
_cell.angle_alpha   90.00
_cell.angle_beta   90.00
_cell.angle_gamma   90.00
#
_symmetry.space_group_name_H-M   'P 1'
#
loop_
_entity.id
_entity.type
_entity.pdbx_description
1 polymer ?
#
loop_
_entity_poly.entity_id
_entity_poly.type
_entity_poly.pdbx_seq_one_letter_code
_entity_poly.pdbx_strand_id
1 'polypeptide(L)'
;MIYLYLFLLGLIVMYFFSVTLVSGAAAIVLFGLSAFYTSLTGVPYFLDSEIPAAVFLGLHLLVTDPSTSPRSQAGKLVFGGLYGVGVFGLYTLLGAYGAPTFYDKLLAVPLLNLSVRGIDSLIPVIRRSRVIKLWRLDLAPLRLNLIHMVVWIVFFGSMAVMGKADGMHPGDSLPFWEQACIEDRPTACNRLIQLEASYCGDNSAWACNELGGHYRQGDIVGSDADLALGYFSRACELRFQPACVNLLDIESFRQTDPRALDLRLLLREGGSNLMEMAEPELYERACLKHTGISLVTKS
;
A
#
# COMPACT_ATOMS: atom_id res chain seq x y z
N MET A 1 -1.35 -8.20 -12.40
CA MET A 1 -1.75 -8.05 -13.82
C MET A 1 -1.92 -6.59 -14.22
N ILE A 2 -2.66 -5.79 -13.45
CA ILE A 2 -2.92 -4.38 -13.80
C ILE A 2 -1.64 -3.53 -13.89
N TYR A 3 -0.64 -3.77 -13.02
CA TYR A 3 0.62 -3.03 -13.04
C TYR A 3 1.41 -3.27 -14.33
N LEU A 4 1.47 -4.51 -14.81
CA LEU A 4 2.10 -4.82 -16.09
C LEU A 4 1.40 -4.11 -17.26
N TYR A 5 0.07 -4.12 -17.30
CA TYR A 5 -0.69 -3.41 -18.33
C TYR A 5 -0.42 -1.91 -18.31
N LEU A 6 -0.48 -1.27 -17.13
CA LEU A 6 -0.19 0.15 -16.96
C LEU A 6 1.25 0.49 -17.33
N PHE A 7 2.20 -0.39 -16.99
CA PHE A 7 3.61 -0.22 -17.33
C PHE A 7 3.83 -0.26 -18.84
N LEU A 8 3.29 -1.26 -19.54
CA LEU A 8 3.41 -1.40 -21.00
C LEU A 8 2.78 -0.21 -21.74
N LEU A 9 1.60 0.24 -21.31
CA LEU A 9 0.97 1.46 -21.85
C LEU A 9 1.84 2.70 -21.59
N GLY A 10 2.39 2.81 -20.39
CA GLY A 10 3.32 3.88 -20.02
C GLY A 10 4.57 3.91 -20.89
N LEU A 11 5.14 2.76 -21.27
CA LEU A 11 6.30 2.71 -22.15
C LEU A 11 6.03 3.33 -23.53
N ILE A 12 4.80 3.19 -24.06
CA ILE A 12 4.39 3.83 -25.30
C ILE A 12 4.47 5.35 -25.16
N VAL A 13 3.88 5.90 -24.10
CA VAL A 13 3.92 7.34 -23.78
C VAL A 13 5.36 7.83 -23.58
N MET A 14 6.16 7.08 -22.82
CA MET A 14 7.58 7.38 -22.56
C MET A 14 8.42 7.41 -23.83
N TYR A 15 8.16 6.53 -24.79
CA TYR A 15 8.84 6.50 -26.08
C TYR A 15 8.55 7.75 -26.90
N PHE A 16 7.27 8.08 -27.10
CA PHE A 16 6.87 9.19 -27.96
C PHE A 16 7.20 10.57 -27.38
N PHE A 17 7.12 10.72 -26.06
CA PHE A 17 7.24 12.03 -25.40
C PHE A 17 8.51 12.22 -24.58
N SER A 18 9.37 11.19 -24.51
CA SER A 18 10.65 11.23 -23.78
C SER A 18 10.52 11.63 -22.30
N VAL A 19 9.48 11.13 -21.64
CA VAL A 19 9.10 11.50 -20.26
C VAL A 19 9.61 10.53 -19.19
N THR A 20 10.41 9.52 -19.56
CA THR A 20 10.88 8.46 -18.65
C THR A 20 11.54 8.97 -17.37
N LEU A 21 12.29 10.08 -17.46
CA LEU A 21 12.95 10.71 -16.30
C LEU A 21 11.95 11.19 -15.23
N VAL A 22 10.75 11.61 -15.63
CA VAL A 22 9.70 12.05 -14.70
C VAL A 22 9.27 10.87 -13.84
N SER A 23 8.86 9.79 -14.50
CA SER A 23 8.38 8.58 -13.82
C SER A 23 9.48 7.91 -13.01
N GLY A 24 10.70 7.84 -13.55
CA GLY A 24 11.85 7.29 -12.82
C GLY A 24 12.20 8.09 -11.56
N ALA A 25 12.23 9.43 -11.64
CA ALA A 25 12.51 10.27 -10.48
C ALA A 25 11.43 10.17 -9.40
N ALA A 26 10.16 10.18 -9.81
CA ALA A 26 9.03 10.00 -8.91
C ALA A 26 9.09 8.64 -8.19
N ALA A 27 9.37 7.56 -8.91
CA ALA A 27 9.48 6.24 -8.33
C ALA A 27 10.64 6.14 -7.34
N ILE A 28 11.83 6.66 -7.69
CA ILE A 28 12.99 6.69 -6.78
C ILE A 28 12.64 7.39 -5.47
N VAL A 29 11.96 8.54 -5.54
CA VAL A 29 11.53 9.27 -4.35
C VAL A 29 10.51 8.47 -3.54
N LEU A 30 9.50 7.88 -4.18
CA LEU A 30 8.47 7.08 -3.49
C LEU A 30 9.07 5.85 -2.79
N PHE A 31 9.88 5.07 -3.50
CA PHE A 31 10.57 3.91 -2.91
C PHE A 31 11.54 4.34 -1.81
N GLY A 32 12.29 5.42 -2.02
CA GLY A 32 13.24 5.93 -1.03
C GLY A 32 12.56 6.40 0.25
N LEU A 33 11.47 7.17 0.14
CA LEU A 33 10.70 7.64 1.29
C LEU A 33 9.95 6.50 2.00
N SER A 34 9.36 5.57 1.25
CA SER A 34 8.70 4.39 1.81
C SER A 34 9.70 3.51 2.57
N ALA A 35 10.85 3.18 1.96
CA ALA A 35 11.90 2.39 2.60
C ALA A 35 12.48 3.10 3.83
N PHE A 36 12.67 4.42 3.76
CA PHE A 36 13.10 5.20 4.91
C PHE A 36 12.08 5.14 6.05
N TYR A 37 10.79 5.34 5.75
CA TYR A 37 9.73 5.21 6.74
C TYR A 37 9.71 3.82 7.39
N THR A 38 9.71 2.75 6.59
CA THR A 38 9.70 1.37 7.10
C THR A 38 10.96 1.04 7.91
N SER A 39 12.12 1.61 7.55
CA SER A 39 13.33 1.45 8.36
C SER A 39 13.23 2.09 9.74
N LEU A 40 12.39 3.12 9.89
CA LEU A 40 12.17 3.83 11.15
C LEU A 40 11.04 3.23 11.99
N THR A 41 9.95 2.79 11.37
CA THR A 41 8.73 2.35 12.07
C THR A 41 8.55 0.84 12.11
N GLY A 42 9.27 0.10 11.28
CA GLY A 42 9.08 -1.34 11.09
C GLY A 42 7.80 -1.71 10.36
N VAL A 43 6.98 -0.74 9.91
CA VAL A 43 5.73 -1.00 9.18
C VAL A 43 5.76 -0.36 7.78
N PRO A 44 5.08 -0.98 6.79
CA PRO A 44 5.01 -0.39 5.46
C PRO A 44 4.25 0.92 5.47
N TYR A 45 4.73 1.89 4.70
CA TYR A 45 4.05 3.18 4.56
C TYR A 45 2.76 3.06 3.73
N PHE A 46 2.88 2.49 2.53
CA PHE A 46 1.76 2.13 1.69
C PHE A 46 1.29 0.71 2.05
N LEU A 47 -0.01 0.52 2.28
CA LEU A 47 -0.51 -0.73 2.86
C LEU A 47 -0.61 -1.85 1.83
N ASP A 48 -1.19 -1.55 0.66
CA ASP A 48 -1.57 -2.57 -0.32
C ASP A 48 -0.44 -2.96 -1.30
N SER A 49 0.60 -2.11 -1.42
CA SER A 49 1.70 -2.28 -2.36
C SER A 49 2.77 -1.21 -2.15
N GLU A 50 3.98 -1.45 -2.64
CA GLU A 50 5.08 -0.46 -2.59
C GLU A 50 4.73 0.86 -3.30
N ILE A 51 3.94 0.78 -4.38
CA ILE A 51 3.33 1.93 -5.05
C ILE A 51 1.86 1.58 -5.33
N PRO A 52 0.89 2.27 -4.71
CA PRO A 52 -0.53 2.04 -4.97
C PRO A 52 -0.88 2.16 -6.46
N ALA A 53 -1.79 1.31 -6.95
CA ALA A 53 -2.14 1.25 -8.38
C ALA A 53 -2.56 2.61 -8.98
N ALA A 54 -3.27 3.45 -8.21
CA ALA A 54 -3.65 4.79 -8.64
C ALA A 54 -2.44 5.75 -8.76
N VAL A 55 -1.45 5.65 -7.87
CA VAL A 55 -0.19 6.41 -7.97
C VAL A 55 0.60 5.90 -9.18
N PHE A 56 0.63 4.58 -9.40
CA PHE A 56 1.29 3.97 -10.54
C PHE A 56 0.67 4.39 -11.88
N LEU A 57 -0.66 4.48 -11.94
CA LEU A 57 -1.41 5.06 -13.05
C LEU A 57 -1.01 6.52 -13.28
N GLY A 58 -0.98 7.32 -12.20
CA GLY A 58 -0.55 8.72 -12.26
C GLY A 58 0.86 8.89 -12.82
N LEU A 59 1.79 8.07 -12.33
CA LEU A 59 3.20 8.05 -12.72
C LEU A 59 3.42 7.73 -14.21
N HIS A 60 2.58 6.87 -14.81
CA HIS A 60 2.78 6.36 -16.16
C HIS A 60 1.89 7.05 -17.21
N LEU A 61 0.73 7.57 -16.83
CA LEU A 61 -0.28 8.05 -17.78
C LEU A 61 -0.79 9.48 -17.50
N LEU A 62 -0.67 10.03 -16.29
CA LEU A 62 -1.26 11.35 -15.96
C LEU A 62 -0.21 12.46 -15.82
N VAL A 63 0.85 12.21 -15.06
CA VAL A 63 1.95 13.17 -14.83
C VAL A 63 2.83 13.30 -16.08
N THR A 64 2.73 12.33 -16.98
CA THR A 64 3.48 12.23 -18.24
C THR A 64 2.85 12.96 -19.41
N ASP A 65 1.79 13.75 -19.19
CA ASP A 65 1.17 14.55 -20.26
C ASP A 65 2.21 15.54 -20.83
N PRO A 66 2.49 15.51 -22.15
CA PRO A 66 3.45 16.41 -22.79
C PRO A 66 3.10 17.89 -22.68
N SER A 67 1.80 18.19 -22.48
CA SER A 67 1.31 19.56 -22.36
C SER A 67 1.58 20.15 -20.97
N THR A 68 1.72 19.32 -19.94
CA THR A 68 1.93 19.73 -18.55
C THR A 68 3.25 19.29 -17.94
N SER A 69 4.11 18.59 -18.69
CA SER A 69 5.43 18.15 -18.19
C SER A 69 6.58 19.04 -18.69
N PRO A 70 7.63 19.27 -17.87
CA PRO A 70 8.77 20.09 -18.28
C PRO A 70 9.55 19.48 -19.45
N ARG A 71 10.05 20.34 -20.35
CA ARG A 71 10.84 19.89 -21.51
C ARG A 71 12.30 19.56 -21.16
N SER A 72 12.87 20.24 -20.17
CA SER A 72 14.27 20.06 -19.78
C SER A 72 14.48 18.82 -18.91
N GLN A 73 15.64 18.17 -18.99
CA GLN A 73 15.95 16.99 -18.18
C GLN A 73 15.93 17.28 -16.67
N ALA A 74 16.52 18.42 -16.25
CA ALA A 74 16.49 18.84 -14.85
C ALA A 74 15.06 19.12 -14.37
N GLY A 75 14.23 19.75 -15.22
CA GLY A 75 12.82 19.96 -14.93
C GLY A 75 12.07 18.65 -14.76
N LYS A 76 12.31 17.65 -15.62
CA LYS A 76 11.70 16.32 -15.51
C LYS A 76 12.04 15.62 -14.20
N LEU A 77 13.31 15.68 -13.77
CA LEU A 77 13.76 15.14 -12.48
C LEU A 77 13.08 15.83 -11.30
N VAL A 78 13.07 17.16 -11.29
CA VAL A 78 12.45 17.95 -10.20
C VAL A 78 10.94 17.70 -10.15
N PHE A 79 10.27 17.71 -11.30
CA PHE A 79 8.84 17.49 -11.42
C PHE A 79 8.43 16.09 -10.94
N GLY A 80 9.15 15.06 -11.39
CA GLY A 80 8.95 13.70 -10.89
C GLY A 80 9.21 13.59 -9.39
N GLY A 81 10.30 14.16 -8.89
CA GLY A 81 10.60 14.15 -7.46
C GLY A 81 9.52 14.84 -6.61
N LEU A 82 9.02 16.00 -7.06
CA LEU A 82 7.92 16.71 -6.41
C LEU A 82 6.62 15.92 -6.45
N TYR A 83 6.33 15.19 -7.53
CA TYR A 83 5.20 14.26 -7.56
C TYR A 83 5.33 13.20 -6.46
N GLY A 84 6.50 12.56 -6.34
CA GLY A 84 6.75 11.54 -5.31
C GLY A 84 6.60 12.08 -3.88
N VAL A 85 7.20 13.24 -3.59
CA VAL A 85 7.04 13.92 -2.29
C VAL A 85 5.58 14.33 -2.06
N GLY A 86 4.91 14.84 -3.09
CA GLY A 86 3.52 15.30 -3.01
C GLY A 86 2.56 14.16 -2.68
N VAL A 87 2.69 13.00 -3.34
CA VAL A 87 1.91 11.81 -3.04
C VAL A 87 2.16 11.34 -1.60
N PHE A 88 3.42 11.27 -1.17
CA PHE A 88 3.77 10.89 0.20
C PHE A 88 3.19 11.89 1.23
N GLY A 89 3.31 13.19 0.98
CA GLY A 89 2.74 14.22 1.87
C GLY A 89 1.22 14.16 1.95
N LEU A 90 0.55 14.03 0.80
CA LEU A 90 -0.91 13.94 0.72
C LEU A 90 -1.46 12.69 1.41
N TYR A 91 -0.82 11.54 1.23
CA TYR A 91 -1.22 10.31 1.91
C TYR A 91 -1.20 10.48 3.43
N THR A 92 -0.14 11.09 3.98
CA THR A 92 -0.05 11.40 5.42
C THR A 92 -1.14 12.37 5.86
N LEU A 93 -1.35 13.46 5.10
CA LEU A 93 -2.27 14.51 5.46
C LEU A 93 -3.73 14.04 5.41
N LEU A 94 -4.14 13.40 4.31
CA LEU A 94 -5.51 12.89 4.19
C LEU A 94 -5.79 11.74 5.18
N GLY A 95 -4.78 10.91 5.47
CA GLY A 95 -4.87 9.90 6.52
C GLY A 95 -5.16 10.51 7.90
N ALA A 96 -4.50 11.62 8.24
CA ALA A 96 -4.74 12.34 9.51
C ALA A 96 -6.14 12.97 9.60
N TYR A 97 -6.75 13.34 8.46
CA TYR A 97 -8.12 13.87 8.40
C TYR A 97 -9.21 12.80 8.25
N GLY A 98 -8.86 11.51 8.24
CA GLY A 98 -9.83 10.42 8.09
C GLY A 98 -10.54 10.40 6.73
N ALA A 99 -10.00 11.09 5.73
CA ALA A 99 -10.57 11.12 4.39
C ALA A 99 -10.26 9.82 3.64
N PRO A 100 -11.12 9.38 2.70
CA PRO A 100 -10.85 8.19 1.90
C PRO A 100 -9.50 8.30 1.19
N THR A 101 -8.63 7.32 1.41
CA THR A 101 -7.27 7.20 0.83
C THR A 101 -7.28 6.80 -0.65
N PHE A 102 -8.30 7.24 -1.38
CA PHE A 102 -8.36 7.19 -2.83
C PHE A 102 -7.96 8.55 -3.44
N TYR A 103 -8.33 9.66 -2.79
CA TYR A 103 -8.12 11.02 -3.30
C TYR A 103 -6.66 11.48 -3.18
N ASP A 104 -6.01 11.13 -2.07
CA ASP A 104 -4.56 11.26 -1.84
C ASP A 104 -3.68 10.76 -2.99
N LYS A 105 -4.09 9.69 -3.68
CA LYS A 105 -3.30 9.03 -4.72
C LYS A 105 -3.26 9.81 -6.05
N LEU A 106 -4.23 10.70 -6.30
CA LEU A 106 -4.36 11.43 -7.57
C LEU A 106 -4.39 12.96 -7.43
N LEU A 107 -4.67 13.50 -6.23
CA LEU A 107 -4.74 14.95 -6.00
C LEU A 107 -3.39 15.68 -6.20
N ALA A 108 -2.28 14.95 -6.12
CA ALA A 108 -0.96 15.49 -6.44
C ALA A 108 -0.88 16.00 -7.89
N VAL A 109 -1.60 15.37 -8.84
CA VAL A 109 -1.46 15.65 -10.27
C VAL A 109 -1.94 17.07 -10.63
N PRO A 110 -3.16 17.52 -10.27
CA PRO A 110 -3.59 18.88 -10.58
C PRO A 110 -2.75 19.95 -9.90
N LEU A 111 -2.37 19.74 -8.63
CA LEU A 111 -1.53 20.68 -7.87
C LEU A 111 -0.17 20.85 -8.54
N LEU A 112 0.43 19.75 -8.97
CA LEU A 112 1.72 19.77 -9.64
C LEU A 112 1.63 20.40 -11.04
N ASN A 113 0.57 20.11 -11.80
CA ASN A 113 0.33 20.73 -13.11
C ASN A 113 0.20 22.26 -13.03
N LEU A 114 -0.39 22.80 -11.96
CA LEU A 114 -0.44 24.25 -11.71
C LEU A 114 0.94 24.84 -11.35
N SER A 115 1.81 24.05 -10.73
CA SER A 115 3.15 24.46 -10.30
C SER A 115 4.22 24.47 -11.42
N VAL A 116 3.92 23.90 -12.60
CA VAL A 116 4.86 23.71 -13.72
C VAL A 116 5.59 25.00 -14.09
N ARG A 117 4.86 26.12 -14.21
CA ARG A 117 5.45 27.43 -14.57
C ARG A 117 6.44 27.94 -13.52
N GLY A 118 6.18 27.65 -12.24
CA GLY A 118 7.07 27.99 -11.14
C GLY A 118 8.31 27.10 -11.10
N ILE A 119 8.16 25.81 -11.40
CA ILE A 119 9.29 24.89 -11.50
C ILE A 119 10.22 25.35 -12.64
N ASP A 120 9.66 25.64 -13.82
CA ASP A 120 10.45 26.06 -14.99
C ASP A 120 11.25 27.35 -14.75
N SER A 121 10.70 28.30 -13.99
CA SER A 121 11.40 29.54 -13.65
C SER A 121 12.55 29.35 -12.66
N LEU A 122 12.54 28.28 -11.86
CA LEU A 122 13.58 27.94 -10.89
C LEU A 122 14.73 27.11 -11.47
N ILE A 123 14.53 26.45 -12.61
CA ILE A 123 15.55 25.60 -13.27
C ILE A 123 16.86 26.35 -13.58
N PRO A 124 16.86 27.61 -14.08
CA PRO A 124 18.11 28.35 -14.33
C PRO A 124 18.96 28.56 -13.08
N VAL A 125 18.31 28.72 -11.91
CA VAL A 125 18.99 28.87 -10.61
C VAL A 125 19.60 27.54 -10.18
N ILE A 126 18.86 26.45 -10.31
CA ILE A 126 19.32 25.09 -9.98
C ILE A 126 20.50 24.69 -10.87
N ARG A 127 20.45 25.03 -12.16
CA ARG A 127 21.49 24.72 -13.17
C ARG A 127 22.82 25.46 -12.95
N ARG A 128 22.84 26.51 -12.10
CA ARG A 128 24.07 27.21 -11.68
C ARG A 128 24.85 26.44 -10.62
N SER A 129 24.27 25.44 -9.96
CA SER A 129 24.97 24.60 -8.98
C SER A 129 26.07 23.75 -9.65
N ARG A 130 27.26 23.69 -9.04
CA ARG A 130 28.44 22.98 -9.59
C ARG A 130 28.22 21.47 -9.73
N VAL A 131 27.35 20.88 -8.89
CA VAL A 131 27.08 19.43 -8.84
C VAL A 131 26.43 18.93 -10.14
N ILE A 132 25.58 19.72 -10.78
CA ILE A 132 24.82 19.31 -11.98
C ILE A 132 25.66 19.47 -13.26
N LYS A 133 26.70 20.32 -13.27
CA LYS A 133 27.61 20.46 -14.41
C LYS A 133 28.45 19.19 -14.67
N LEU A 134 28.67 18.35 -13.65
CA LEU A 134 29.49 17.15 -13.74
C LEU A 134 28.80 15.98 -14.48
N TRP A 135 27.48 16.04 -14.64
CA TRP A 135 26.65 14.94 -15.17
C TRP A 135 26.14 15.17 -16.60
N ARG A 136 26.75 16.07 -17.39
CA ARG A 136 26.35 16.24 -18.80
C ARG A 136 26.93 15.15 -19.68
N LEU A 137 26.08 14.20 -20.04
CA LEU A 137 26.31 13.31 -21.18
C LEU A 137 25.82 14.01 -22.45
N ASP A 138 26.73 14.33 -23.37
CA ASP A 138 26.42 14.95 -24.67
C ASP A 138 25.89 13.90 -25.68
N LEU A 139 24.77 13.25 -25.34
CA LEU A 139 24.03 12.38 -26.25
C LEU A 139 22.79 13.06 -26.83
N ALA A 140 22.40 12.65 -28.04
CA ALA A 140 21.15 13.07 -28.65
C ALA A 140 19.95 12.74 -27.72
N PRO A 141 18.98 13.66 -27.54
CA PRO A 141 17.92 13.52 -26.54
C PRO A 141 17.12 12.21 -26.64
N LEU A 142 16.85 11.75 -27.87
CA LEU A 142 16.13 10.49 -28.12
C LEU A 142 16.94 9.26 -27.68
N ARG A 143 18.25 9.21 -27.99
CA ARG A 143 19.12 8.10 -27.58
C ARG A 143 19.26 8.04 -26.07
N LEU A 144 19.32 9.19 -25.41
CA LEU A 144 19.36 9.26 -23.96
C LEU A 144 18.05 8.78 -23.33
N ASN A 145 16.89 9.12 -23.90
CA ASN A 145 15.61 8.59 -23.41
C ASN A 145 15.53 7.07 -23.56
N LEU A 146 16.02 6.49 -24.66
CA LEU A 146 16.07 5.04 -24.82
C LEU A 146 16.91 4.37 -23.71
N ILE A 147 18.04 4.96 -23.33
CA ILE A 147 18.85 4.48 -22.20
C ILE A 147 18.03 4.53 -20.91
N HIS A 148 17.33 5.64 -20.63
CA HIS A 148 16.46 5.73 -19.46
C HIS A 148 15.34 4.69 -19.47
N MET A 149 14.75 4.42 -20.64
CA MET A 149 13.71 3.40 -20.79
C MET A 149 14.26 2.00 -20.53
N VAL A 150 15.45 1.67 -21.04
CA VAL A 150 16.10 0.38 -20.76
C VAL A 150 16.34 0.22 -19.26
N VAL A 151 16.90 1.25 -18.60
CA VAL A 151 17.11 1.23 -17.14
C VAL A 151 15.79 1.05 -16.40
N TRP A 152 14.73 1.76 -16.82
CA TRP A 152 13.41 1.67 -16.22
C TRP A 152 12.76 0.30 -16.40
N ILE A 153 12.90 -0.32 -17.58
CA ILE A 153 12.45 -1.68 -17.88
C ILE A 153 13.19 -2.70 -17.03
N VAL A 154 14.52 -2.58 -16.91
CA VAL A 154 15.31 -3.49 -16.07
C VAL A 154 14.92 -3.35 -14.60
N PHE A 155 14.77 -2.11 -14.11
CA PHE A 155 14.34 -1.85 -12.74
C PHE A 155 12.96 -2.44 -12.47
N PHE A 156 11.95 -2.10 -13.26
CA PHE A 156 10.59 -2.61 -13.07
C PHE A 156 10.51 -4.13 -13.27
N GLY A 157 11.23 -4.66 -14.27
CA GLY A 157 11.33 -6.10 -14.50
C GLY A 157 11.90 -6.84 -13.30
N SER A 158 12.96 -6.31 -12.67
CA SER A 158 13.52 -6.89 -11.45
C SER A 158 12.52 -6.86 -10.28
N MET A 159 11.82 -5.74 -10.09
CA MET A 159 10.78 -5.60 -9.06
C MET A 159 9.62 -6.58 -9.27
N ALA A 160 9.19 -6.77 -10.52
CA ALA A 160 8.14 -7.72 -10.86
C ALA A 160 8.57 -9.17 -10.61
N VAL A 161 9.80 -9.55 -11.01
CA VAL A 161 10.35 -10.90 -10.77
C VAL A 161 10.50 -11.19 -9.27
N MET A 162 10.87 -10.17 -8.49
CA MET A 162 10.97 -10.27 -7.02
C MET A 162 9.61 -10.26 -6.31
N GLY A 163 8.48 -10.20 -7.04
CA GLY A 163 7.14 -10.17 -6.45
C GLY A 163 6.77 -8.85 -5.77
N LYS A 164 7.58 -7.79 -5.91
CA LYS A 164 7.33 -6.49 -5.28
C LYS A 164 6.39 -5.56 -6.05
N ALA A 165 5.94 -5.98 -7.24
CA ALA A 165 5.04 -5.18 -8.10
C ALA A 165 3.56 -5.61 -8.01
N ASP A 166 3.29 -6.91 -8.16
CA ASP A 166 1.94 -7.51 -8.21
C ASP A 166 1.80 -8.65 -7.18
N GLY A 167 2.77 -8.81 -6.26
CA GLY A 167 2.85 -9.96 -5.33
C GLY A 167 2.42 -9.65 -3.90
N MET A 168 2.68 -10.59 -2.99
CA MET A 168 2.32 -10.52 -1.57
C MET A 168 3.03 -9.36 -0.90
N HIS A 169 2.26 -8.38 -0.41
CA HIS A 169 2.78 -7.25 0.35
C HIS A 169 2.62 -7.51 1.85
N PRO A 170 3.61 -7.18 2.72
CA PRO A 170 3.48 -7.39 4.17
C PRO A 170 2.22 -6.75 4.75
N GLY A 171 1.81 -5.60 4.19
CA GLY A 171 0.60 -4.89 4.61
C GLY A 171 -0.72 -5.59 4.26
N ASP A 172 -0.72 -6.63 3.42
CA ASP A 172 -1.91 -7.44 3.14
C ASP A 172 -2.12 -8.55 4.19
N SER A 173 -1.10 -8.87 4.98
CA SER A 173 -1.13 -10.03 5.86
C SER A 173 -1.61 -9.67 7.26
N LEU A 174 -2.71 -10.27 7.71
CA LEU A 174 -3.20 -10.12 9.09
C LEU A 174 -2.13 -10.45 10.15
N PRO A 175 -1.36 -11.56 10.05
CA PRO A 175 -0.40 -11.94 11.09
C PRO A 175 0.72 -10.90 11.27
N PHE A 176 1.09 -10.22 10.19
CA PHE A 176 2.07 -9.14 10.26
C PHE A 176 1.56 -7.99 11.13
N TRP A 177 0.29 -7.60 10.99
CA TRP A 177 -0.30 -6.50 11.78
C TRP A 177 -0.57 -6.89 13.23
N GLU A 178 -0.95 -8.14 13.49
CA GLU A 178 -1.04 -8.70 14.86
C GLU A 178 0.33 -8.61 15.54
N GLN A 179 1.38 -9.15 14.91
CA GLN A 179 2.75 -9.11 15.44
C GLN A 179 3.25 -7.67 15.61
N ALA A 180 3.05 -6.82 14.61
CA ALA A 180 3.47 -5.42 14.67
C ALA A 180 2.74 -4.65 15.79
N CYS A 181 1.48 -4.99 16.07
CA CYS A 181 0.74 -4.42 17.20
C CYS A 181 1.27 -4.90 18.54
N ILE A 182 1.56 -6.20 18.70
CA ILE A 182 2.18 -6.76 19.92
C ILE A 182 3.55 -6.13 20.19
N GLU A 183 4.31 -5.84 19.13
CA GLU A 183 5.60 -5.15 19.21
C GLU A 183 5.49 -3.62 19.39
N ASP A 184 4.28 -3.09 19.60
CA ASP A 184 3.98 -1.66 19.79
C ASP A 184 4.53 -0.79 18.63
N ARG A 185 4.50 -1.31 17.39
CA ARG A 185 4.94 -0.55 16.23
C ARG A 185 3.96 0.59 15.93
N PRO A 186 4.44 1.78 15.50
CA PRO A 186 3.58 2.92 15.25
C PRO A 186 2.44 2.60 14.30
N THR A 187 1.22 3.00 14.68
CA THR A 187 -0.02 2.82 13.89
C THR A 187 -0.46 1.37 13.62
N ALA A 188 0.30 0.36 14.06
CA ALA A 188 0.03 -1.05 13.75
C ALA A 188 -1.31 -1.52 14.32
N CYS A 189 -1.57 -1.26 15.60
CA CYS A 189 -2.82 -1.66 16.25
C CYS A 189 -4.05 -0.98 15.63
N ASN A 190 -3.95 0.31 15.28
CA ASN A 190 -5.02 1.01 14.56
C ASN A 190 -5.31 0.37 13.19
N ARG A 191 -4.27 -0.12 12.49
CA ARG A 191 -4.44 -0.82 11.21
C ARG A 191 -5.00 -2.22 11.38
N LEU A 192 -4.60 -2.94 12.43
CA LEU A 192 -5.18 -4.24 12.78
C LEU A 192 -6.72 -4.13 12.94
N ILE A 193 -7.19 -3.18 13.74
CA ILE A 193 -8.62 -2.94 13.94
C ILE A 193 -9.35 -2.60 12.63
N GLN A 194 -8.75 -1.77 11.78
CA GLN A 194 -9.35 -1.43 10.48
C GLN A 194 -9.42 -2.63 9.53
N LEU A 195 -8.40 -3.48 9.54
CA LEU A 195 -8.33 -4.68 8.72
C LEU A 195 -9.38 -5.70 9.18
N GLU A 196 -9.45 -5.98 10.48
CA GLU A 196 -10.48 -6.84 11.06
C GLU A 196 -11.89 -6.28 10.82
N ALA A 197 -12.09 -4.96 10.93
CA ALA A 197 -13.35 -4.29 10.61
C ALA A 197 -13.75 -4.51 9.15
N SER A 198 -12.81 -4.43 8.22
CA SER A 198 -13.06 -4.76 6.81
C SER A 198 -13.45 -6.23 6.64
N TYR A 199 -12.74 -7.16 7.27
CA TYR A 199 -13.06 -8.59 7.18
C TYR A 199 -14.40 -8.93 7.83
N CYS A 200 -14.72 -8.34 8.98
CA CYS A 200 -16.03 -8.46 9.61
C CYS A 200 -17.12 -7.89 8.69
N GLY A 201 -16.85 -6.75 8.03
CA GLY A 201 -17.68 -6.19 6.97
C GLY A 201 -17.96 -7.19 5.84
N ASP A 202 -16.94 -7.93 5.42
CA ASP A 202 -16.98 -9.01 4.42
C ASP A 202 -17.54 -10.35 4.98
N ASN A 203 -18.13 -10.35 6.19
CA ASN A 203 -18.73 -11.49 6.89
C ASN A 203 -17.75 -12.56 7.38
N SER A 204 -16.51 -12.19 7.70
CA SER A 204 -15.64 -13.00 8.55
C SER A 204 -16.18 -12.98 9.97
N ALA A 205 -16.72 -14.10 10.42
CA ALA A 205 -17.29 -14.23 11.76
C ALA A 205 -16.20 -14.24 12.83
N TRP A 206 -15.04 -14.80 12.48
CA TRP A 206 -13.84 -14.75 13.32
C TRP A 206 -13.42 -13.28 13.55
N ALA A 207 -13.28 -12.48 12.49
CA ALA A 207 -12.86 -11.08 12.64
C ALA A 207 -13.88 -10.24 13.41
N CYS A 208 -15.18 -10.50 13.25
CA CYS A 208 -16.19 -9.87 14.08
C CYS A 208 -16.05 -10.25 15.56
N ASN A 209 -15.69 -11.50 15.89
CA ASN A 209 -15.44 -11.90 17.28
C ASN A 209 -14.22 -11.19 17.87
N GLU A 210 -13.13 -11.08 17.12
CA GLU A 210 -11.92 -10.39 17.57
C GLU A 210 -12.16 -8.90 17.84
N LEU A 211 -12.87 -8.19 16.95
CA LEU A 211 -13.28 -6.80 17.18
C LEU A 211 -14.10 -6.66 18.47
N GLY A 212 -15.06 -7.57 18.71
CA GLY A 212 -15.81 -7.57 19.96
C GLY A 212 -14.89 -7.76 21.17
N GLY A 213 -13.87 -8.62 21.03
CA GLY A 213 -12.81 -8.82 22.02
C GLY A 213 -12.04 -7.55 22.32
N HIS A 214 -11.58 -6.84 21.28
CA HIS A 214 -10.82 -5.59 21.40
C HIS A 214 -11.62 -4.47 22.06
N TYR A 215 -12.88 -4.27 21.65
CA TYR A 215 -13.77 -3.26 22.25
C TYR A 215 -14.22 -3.64 23.67
N ARG A 216 -14.27 -4.92 24.02
CA ARG A 216 -14.58 -5.31 25.40
C ARG A 216 -13.38 -5.07 26.33
N GLN A 217 -12.21 -5.58 25.95
CA GLN A 217 -11.00 -5.55 26.80
C GLN A 217 -10.45 -4.14 26.94
N GLY A 218 -10.48 -3.34 25.87
CA GLY A 218 -10.00 -1.97 25.91
C GLY A 218 -8.49 -1.80 25.72
N ASP A 219 -7.78 -2.87 25.34
CA ASP A 219 -6.31 -2.89 25.28
C ASP A 219 -5.74 -2.15 24.05
N ILE A 220 -6.42 -2.25 22.90
CA ILE A 220 -6.01 -1.62 21.63
C ILE A 220 -6.82 -0.37 21.32
N VAL A 221 -8.13 -0.43 21.58
CA VAL A 221 -9.09 0.66 21.40
C VAL A 221 -9.78 0.92 22.73
N GLY A 222 -10.32 2.13 22.94
CA GLY A 222 -11.10 2.41 24.15
C GLY A 222 -12.24 1.41 24.31
N SER A 223 -12.44 0.91 25.53
CA SER A 223 -13.52 -0.05 25.82
C SER A 223 -14.88 0.56 25.48
N ASP A 224 -15.69 -0.17 24.72
CA ASP A 224 -17.04 0.20 24.31
C ASP A 224 -17.92 -1.07 24.32
N ALA A 225 -18.75 -1.18 25.36
CA ALA A 225 -19.58 -2.35 25.57
C ALA A 225 -20.66 -2.51 24.48
N ASP A 226 -21.19 -1.43 23.94
CA ASP A 226 -22.24 -1.47 22.93
C ASP A 226 -21.68 -1.95 21.58
N LEU A 227 -20.50 -1.42 21.19
CA LEU A 227 -19.79 -1.90 20.01
C LEU A 227 -19.37 -3.36 20.17
N ALA A 228 -18.84 -3.74 21.35
CA ALA A 228 -18.44 -5.12 21.62
C ALA A 228 -19.62 -6.09 21.45
N LEU A 229 -20.77 -5.79 22.06
CA LEU A 229 -21.99 -6.59 21.92
C LEU A 229 -22.48 -6.64 20.48
N GLY A 230 -22.43 -5.52 19.74
CA GLY A 230 -22.81 -5.47 18.33
C GLY A 230 -21.96 -6.42 17.46
N TYR A 231 -20.64 -6.40 17.66
CA TYR A 231 -19.72 -7.28 16.93
C TYR A 231 -19.88 -8.76 17.32
N PHE A 232 -20.02 -9.08 18.60
CA PHE A 232 -20.31 -10.45 19.05
C PHE A 232 -21.66 -10.95 18.51
N SER A 233 -22.70 -10.11 18.49
CA SER A 233 -24.00 -10.45 17.91
C SER A 233 -23.87 -10.84 16.45
N ARG A 234 -23.18 -10.02 15.66
CA ARG A 234 -22.94 -10.29 14.24
C ARG A 234 -22.17 -11.60 14.03
N ALA A 235 -21.10 -11.85 14.79
CA ALA A 235 -20.36 -13.11 14.72
C ALA A 235 -21.22 -14.33 15.10
N CYS A 236 -22.08 -14.19 16.11
CA CYS A 236 -23.01 -15.23 16.53
C CYS A 236 -24.06 -15.55 15.45
N GLU A 237 -24.62 -14.53 14.78
CA GLU A 237 -25.52 -14.69 13.63
C GLU A 237 -24.84 -15.43 12.46
N LEU A 238 -23.54 -15.22 12.27
CA LEU A 238 -22.69 -15.96 11.33
C LEU A 238 -22.28 -17.36 11.84
N ARG A 239 -22.95 -17.84 12.90
CA ARG A 239 -22.79 -19.17 13.52
C ARG A 239 -21.40 -19.42 14.09
N PHE A 240 -20.73 -18.38 14.58
CA PHE A 240 -19.45 -18.50 15.28
C PHE A 240 -19.70 -18.68 16.77
N GLN A 241 -19.65 -19.94 17.23
CA GLN A 241 -20.04 -20.32 18.59
C GLN A 241 -19.34 -19.52 19.71
N PRO A 242 -18.03 -19.20 19.65
CA PRO A 242 -17.38 -18.41 20.69
C PRO A 242 -18.04 -17.04 20.89
N ALA A 243 -18.50 -16.40 19.82
CA ALA A 243 -19.16 -15.10 19.91
C ALA A 243 -20.51 -15.18 20.62
N CYS A 244 -21.28 -16.25 20.40
CA CYS A 244 -22.53 -16.48 21.13
C CYS A 244 -22.28 -16.65 22.64
N VAL A 245 -21.14 -17.27 23.01
CA VAL A 245 -20.73 -17.36 24.42
C VAL A 245 -20.29 -16.01 24.95
N ASN A 246 -19.53 -15.23 24.18
CA ASN A 246 -19.08 -13.88 24.56
C ASN A 246 -20.23 -12.89 24.79
N LEU A 247 -21.40 -13.11 24.18
CA LEU A 247 -22.62 -12.33 24.47
C LEU A 247 -23.18 -12.60 25.87
N LEU A 248 -22.97 -13.81 26.41
CA LEU A 248 -23.54 -14.26 27.67
C LEU A 248 -22.53 -14.13 28.83
N ASP A 249 -21.26 -14.40 28.53
CA ASP A 249 -20.15 -14.36 29.48
C ASP A 249 -19.33 -13.08 29.26
N ILE A 250 -19.53 -12.13 30.17
CA ILE A 250 -18.88 -10.83 30.16
C ILE A 250 -17.48 -10.91 30.79
N GLU A 251 -17.21 -11.92 31.61
CA GLU A 251 -15.96 -12.04 32.38
C GLU A 251 -14.82 -12.67 31.57
N SER A 252 -15.14 -13.52 30.59
CA SER A 252 -14.13 -14.19 29.77
C SER A 252 -14.26 -13.90 28.28
N PHE A 253 -13.11 -13.79 27.61
CA PHE A 253 -13.04 -13.78 26.15
C PHE A 253 -12.73 -15.15 25.58
N ARG A 254 -13.68 -15.65 24.78
CA ARG A 254 -13.59 -16.91 24.06
C ARG A 254 -13.23 -16.63 22.61
N GLN A 255 -12.14 -17.23 22.16
CA GLN A 255 -11.67 -17.22 20.78
C GLN A 255 -11.37 -18.65 20.35
N THR A 256 -11.41 -18.90 19.04
CA THR A 256 -11.01 -20.16 18.40
C THR A 256 -10.41 -19.87 17.04
N ASP A 257 -9.74 -20.86 16.44
CA ASP A 257 -9.16 -20.72 15.11
C ASP A 257 -10.22 -20.35 14.04
N PRO A 258 -9.85 -19.58 12.99
CA PRO A 258 -10.76 -19.18 11.94
C PRO A 258 -11.30 -20.39 11.17
N ARG A 259 -12.56 -20.35 10.73
CA ARG A 259 -13.14 -21.40 9.88
C ARG A 259 -12.64 -21.24 8.45
N ALA A 260 -12.82 -22.27 7.62
CA ALA A 260 -12.42 -22.22 6.21
C ALA A 260 -13.01 -21.03 5.42
N LEU A 261 -14.22 -20.56 5.76
CA LEU A 261 -14.80 -19.35 5.15
C LEU A 261 -14.09 -18.07 5.59
N ASP A 262 -13.72 -17.98 6.87
CA ASP A 262 -12.97 -16.85 7.41
C ASP A 262 -11.57 -16.83 6.77
N LEU A 263 -10.87 -17.97 6.71
CA LEU A 263 -9.54 -18.09 6.09
C LEU A 263 -9.49 -17.63 4.62
N ARG A 264 -10.56 -17.82 3.84
CA ARG A 264 -10.62 -17.32 2.46
C ARG A 264 -10.56 -15.79 2.38
N LEU A 265 -11.02 -15.09 3.42
CA LEU A 265 -10.93 -13.63 3.55
C LEU A 265 -9.58 -13.22 4.15
N LEU A 266 -9.15 -13.88 5.23
CA LEU A 266 -7.92 -13.53 5.96
C LEU A 266 -6.64 -13.79 5.15
N LEU A 267 -6.64 -14.80 4.26
CA LEU A 267 -5.49 -15.17 3.43
C LEU A 267 -5.50 -14.51 2.04
N ARG A 268 -6.47 -13.63 1.78
CA ARG A 268 -6.58 -12.85 0.54
C ARG A 268 -5.44 -11.84 0.49
N GLU A 269 -4.42 -12.13 -0.30
CA GLU A 269 -3.30 -11.23 -0.55
C GLU A 269 -3.21 -10.94 -2.05
N GLY A 270 -2.77 -9.73 -2.41
CA GLY A 270 -2.68 -9.33 -3.82
C GLY A 270 -4.02 -9.43 -4.59
N GLY A 271 -5.16 -9.37 -3.88
CA GLY A 271 -6.50 -9.47 -4.47
C GLY A 271 -6.92 -10.87 -4.94
N SER A 272 -6.25 -11.95 -4.52
CA SER A 272 -6.59 -13.31 -4.93
C SER A 272 -7.96 -13.76 -4.39
N ASN A 273 -8.85 -14.23 -5.26
CA ASN A 273 -10.07 -14.90 -4.83
C ASN A 273 -9.75 -16.38 -4.48
N LEU A 274 -9.94 -16.78 -3.22
CA LEU A 274 -9.61 -18.12 -2.72
C LEU A 274 -10.81 -19.09 -2.71
N MET A 275 -11.90 -18.75 -3.40
CA MET A 275 -13.12 -19.57 -3.39
C MET A 275 -12.95 -20.96 -4.04
N GLU A 276 -12.05 -21.09 -5.02
CA GLU A 276 -11.78 -22.37 -5.71
C GLU A 276 -10.73 -23.24 -5.01
N MET A 277 -10.01 -22.69 -4.01
CA MET A 277 -8.98 -23.41 -3.27
C MET A 277 -9.62 -24.45 -2.33
N ALA A 278 -9.08 -25.67 -2.36
CA ALA A 278 -9.55 -26.74 -1.48
C ALA A 278 -9.24 -26.42 -0.02
N GLU A 279 -10.08 -26.89 0.91
CA GLU A 279 -9.90 -26.59 2.34
C GLU A 279 -8.54 -27.06 2.91
N PRO A 280 -8.03 -28.26 2.59
CA PRO A 280 -6.72 -28.68 3.08
C PRO A 280 -5.58 -27.73 2.65
N GLU A 281 -5.63 -27.26 1.41
CA GLU A 281 -4.65 -26.30 0.87
C GLU A 281 -4.77 -24.93 1.53
N LEU A 282 -5.99 -24.49 1.87
CA LEU A 282 -6.21 -23.26 2.66
C LEU A 282 -5.58 -23.34 4.05
N TYR A 283 -5.75 -24.47 4.73
CA TYR A 283 -5.16 -24.68 6.05
C TYR A 283 -3.63 -24.78 5.98
N GLU A 284 -3.08 -25.46 4.97
CA GLU A 284 -1.62 -25.49 4.76
C GLU A 284 -1.06 -24.09 4.50
N ARG A 285 -1.73 -23.31 3.64
CA ARG A 285 -1.38 -21.90 3.38
C ARG A 285 -1.45 -21.05 4.64
N ALA A 286 -2.45 -21.27 5.50
CA ALA A 286 -2.53 -20.61 6.81
C ALA A 286 -1.30 -20.99 7.67
N CYS A 287 -1.02 -22.29 7.83
CA CYS A 287 0.10 -22.77 8.65
C CYS A 287 1.45 -22.18 8.23
N LEU A 288 1.71 -22.09 6.92
CA LEU A 288 2.94 -21.50 6.39
C LEU A 288 3.11 -20.01 6.72
N LYS A 289 2.00 -19.30 6.98
CA LYS A 289 1.99 -17.87 7.28
C LYS A 289 1.90 -17.54 8.78
N HIS A 290 1.51 -18.51 9.60
CA HIS A 290 1.23 -18.33 11.03
C HIS A 290 2.31 -18.89 11.97
N THR A 291 3.57 -19.02 11.54
CA THR A 291 4.66 -19.50 12.41
C THR A 291 5.05 -18.53 13.56
N GLY A 292 4.17 -17.60 13.96
CA GLY A 292 4.46 -16.54 14.93
C GLY A 292 3.40 -16.30 16.01
N ILE A 293 2.09 -16.26 15.70
CA ILE A 293 1.05 -15.93 16.69
C ILE A 293 -0.25 -16.72 16.44
N SER A 294 -0.70 -17.42 17.49
CA SER A 294 -2.04 -17.86 17.92
C SER A 294 -3.22 -18.06 16.96
N LEU A 295 -3.03 -18.51 15.71
CA LEU A 295 -4.16 -18.97 14.87
C LEU A 295 -4.12 -20.45 14.48
N VAL A 296 -3.06 -21.16 14.85
CA VAL A 296 -2.95 -22.62 14.66
C VAL A 296 -2.18 -23.21 15.84
N THR A 297 -2.74 -23.10 17.05
CA THR A 297 -2.35 -24.00 18.14
C THR A 297 -3.54 -24.29 19.03
N LYS A 298 -4.30 -25.32 18.66
CA LYS A 298 -4.64 -26.43 19.55
C LYS A 298 -5.24 -27.56 18.72
N SER A 299 -4.45 -28.62 18.58
CA SER A 299 -4.90 -29.99 18.27
C SER A 299 -6.15 -30.37 19.06
#